data_AF-A0A956SDS6-F1
#
_entry.id   AF-A0A956SDS6-F1
#
_cell.length_a   1.000
_cell.length_b   1.000
_cell.length_c   1.000
_cell.angle_alpha   90.00
_cell.angle_beta   90.00
_cell.angle_gamma   90.00
#
_symmetry.space_group_name_H-M   'P 1'
#
loop_
_entity.id
_entity.type
_entity.pdbx_description
1 polymer ?
#
loop_
_entity_poly.entity_id
_entity_poly.type
_entity_poly.pdbx_seq_one_letter_code
_entity_poly.pdbx_strand_id
1 'polypeptide(L)'
;MASVIALCTIAAGQASAALEASVTVSSSTVGSGDWITVERVVSNSGTTTLTGVSATLQMPDYIVPVPESTNLDCSFSCDPGEVALWIIGDLEPGQSTTAYFSMQFTGG
;
A
#
# COMPACT_ATOMS: atom_id res chain seq x y z
N MET A 1 -10.92 -20.09 6.23
CA MET A 1 -9.99 -19.51 5.24
C MET A 1 -10.54 -18.16 4.87
N ALA A 2 -9.85 -17.09 5.24
CA ALA A 2 -10.23 -15.73 4.89
C ALA A 2 -9.39 -15.28 3.68
N SER A 3 -10.02 -14.60 2.72
CA SER A 3 -9.30 -13.93 1.64
C SER A 3 -8.82 -12.58 2.13
N VAL A 4 -7.54 -12.30 1.95
CA VAL A 4 -6.96 -10.98 2.23
C VAL A 4 -7.10 -10.14 0.97
N ILE A 5 -7.91 -9.09 1.03
CA ILE A 5 -8.00 -8.08 -0.02
C ILE A 5 -7.35 -6.81 0.53
N ALA A 6 -6.19 -6.45 -0.01
CA ALA A 6 -5.55 -5.16 0.26
C ALA A 6 -5.94 -4.21 -0.88
N LEU A 7 -6.62 -3.11 -0.54
CA LEU A 7 -7.03 -2.08 -1.51
C LEU A 7 -6.05 -0.91 -1.41
N CYS A 8 -5.38 -0.59 -2.52
CA CYS A 8 -4.57 0.61 -2.65
C CYS A 8 -5.24 1.55 -3.65
N THR A 9 -5.40 2.81 -3.26
CA THR A 9 -5.87 3.88 -4.14
C THR A 9 -4.73 4.86 -4.33
N ILE A 10 -4.49 5.29 -5.58
CA ILE A 10 -3.45 6.27 -5.89
C ILE A 10 -4.03 7.63 -6.22
N ALA A 11 -3.30 8.68 -5.86
CA ALA A 11 -3.57 10.05 -6.21
C ALA A 11 -2.26 10.75 -6.62
N ALA A 12 -2.35 11.74 -7.49
CA ALA A 12 -1.26 12.65 -7.78
C ALA A 12 -1.80 14.09 -7.76
N GLY A 13 -0.91 15.05 -7.49
CA GLY A 13 -1.23 16.49 -7.56
C GLY A 13 -1.61 16.95 -8.97
N GLN A 14 -1.47 16.08 -9.97
CA GLN A 14 -1.78 16.32 -11.37
C GLN A 14 -2.59 15.14 -11.91
N ALA A 15 -3.60 15.41 -12.75
CA ALA A 15 -4.32 14.34 -13.43
C ALA A 15 -3.42 13.73 -14.53
N SER A 16 -3.09 12.45 -14.41
CA SER A 16 -2.31 11.72 -15.40
C SER A 16 -2.86 10.32 -15.61
N ALA A 17 -3.09 9.96 -16.88
CA ALA A 17 -3.45 8.60 -17.25
C ALA A 17 -2.26 7.62 -17.19
N ALA A 18 -1.05 8.14 -16.95
CA ALA A 18 0.19 7.36 -16.92
C ALA A 18 0.65 7.00 -15.50
N LEU A 19 -0.15 7.37 -14.48
CA LEU A 19 0.09 6.92 -13.12
C LEU A 19 -0.51 5.52 -12.96
N GLU A 20 0.33 4.55 -12.63
CA GLU A 20 -0.06 3.16 -12.46
C GLU A 20 0.24 2.69 -11.04
N ALA A 21 -0.60 1.82 -10.51
CA ALA A 21 -0.41 1.20 -9.22
C ALA A 21 -0.77 -0.28 -9.23
N SER A 22 0.02 -1.07 -8.52
CA SER A 22 -0.25 -2.49 -8.29
C SER A 22 0.00 -2.86 -6.84
N VAL A 23 -0.82 -3.77 -6.33
CA VAL A 23 -0.65 -4.37 -5.01
C VAL A 23 -0.57 -5.87 -5.17
N THR A 24 0.45 -6.46 -4.58
CA THR A 24 0.65 -7.91 -4.55
C THR A 24 0.77 -8.36 -3.11
N VAL A 25 0.11 -9.47 -2.78
CA VAL A 25 0.21 -10.11 -1.47
C VAL A 25 0.92 -11.45 -1.61
N SER A 26 1.79 -11.80 -0.65
CA SER A 26 2.53 -13.08 -0.70
C SER A 26 1.63 -14.31 -0.60
N SER A 27 0.45 -14.17 0.01
CA SER A 27 -0.58 -15.21 0.03
C SER A 27 -1.97 -14.57 0.04
N SER A 28 -2.88 -15.15 -0.76
CA SER A 28 -4.31 -14.79 -0.76
C SER A 28 -5.14 -15.64 0.21
N THR A 29 -4.53 -16.68 0.79
CA THR A 29 -5.16 -17.59 1.77
C THR A 29 -4.31 -17.64 3.02
N VAL A 30 -4.90 -17.22 4.15
CA VAL A 30 -4.21 -17.16 5.45
C VAL A 30 -5.07 -17.73 6.56
N GLY A 31 -4.41 -18.30 7.56
CA GLY A 31 -4.96 -18.66 8.86
C GLY A 31 -4.54 -17.65 9.94
N SER A 32 -5.15 -17.78 11.12
CA SER A 32 -4.76 -17.02 12.30
C SER A 32 -3.30 -17.27 12.66
N GLY A 33 -2.56 -16.20 12.90
CA GLY A 33 -1.14 -16.22 13.25
C GLY A 33 -0.19 -16.15 12.05
N ASP A 34 -0.70 -16.33 10.82
CA ASP A 34 0.12 -16.25 9.61
C ASP A 34 0.59 -14.81 9.35
N TRP A 35 1.79 -14.71 8.78
CA TRP A 35 2.35 -13.46 8.31
C TRP A 35 2.17 -13.34 6.81
N ILE A 36 1.79 -12.15 6.36
CA ILE A 36 1.72 -11.79 4.96
C ILE A 36 2.56 -10.56 4.71
N THR A 37 3.24 -10.58 3.58
CA THR A 37 3.94 -9.40 3.07
C THR A 37 3.13 -8.85 1.91
N VAL A 38 2.93 -7.54 1.94
CA VAL A 38 2.27 -6.79 0.89
C VAL A 38 3.31 -5.94 0.20
N GLU A 39 3.36 -6.06 -1.12
CA GLU A 39 4.16 -5.25 -2.02
C GLU A 39 3.25 -4.27 -2.74
N ARG A 40 3.65 -3.00 -2.77
CA ARG A 40 2.93 -1.93 -3.47
C ARG A 40 3.89 -1.23 -4.39
N VAL A 41 3.53 -1.15 -5.66
CA VAL A 41 4.32 -0.45 -6.67
C VAL A 41 3.48 0.69 -7.20
N VAL A 42 4.06 1.89 -7.25
CA VAL A 42 3.51 3.03 -7.97
C VAL A 42 4.53 3.47 -9.01
N SER A 43 4.08 3.64 -10.25
CA SER A 43 4.95 3.98 -11.37
C SER A 43 4.36 5.08 -12.24
N ASN A 44 5.26 5.84 -12.86
CA ASN A 44 4.94 6.80 -13.90
C ASN A 44 5.39 6.24 -15.26
N SER A 45 4.46 5.67 -16.03
CA SER A 45 4.73 5.19 -17.40
C SER A 45 4.65 6.29 -18.47
N GLY A 46 4.47 7.54 -18.05
CA GLY A 46 4.33 8.68 -18.91
C GLY A 46 5.67 9.29 -19.32
N THR A 47 5.58 10.41 -20.03
CA THR A 47 6.75 11.18 -20.49
C THR A 47 7.02 12.45 -19.67
N THR A 48 6.22 12.68 -18.63
CA THR A 48 6.29 13.90 -17.80
C THR A 48 6.38 13.52 -16.34
N THR A 49 7.18 14.27 -15.57
CA THR A 49 7.29 14.08 -14.12
C THR A 49 5.95 14.33 -13.44
N LEU A 50 5.50 13.35 -12.66
CA LEU A 50 4.32 13.47 -11.80
C LEU A 50 4.76 14.00 -10.45
N THR A 51 4.13 15.07 -9.97
CA THR A 51 4.47 15.67 -8.69
C THR A 51 3.36 15.47 -7.66
N GLY A 52 3.76 15.46 -6.38
CA GLY A 52 2.81 15.30 -5.27
C GLY A 52 2.04 13.98 -5.34
N VAL A 53 2.71 12.90 -5.72
CA VAL A 53 2.15 11.55 -5.79
C VAL A 53 2.02 10.98 -4.38
N SER A 54 0.86 10.41 -4.10
CA SER A 54 0.57 9.69 -2.87
C SER A 54 -0.33 8.49 -3.15
N ALA A 55 -0.34 7.55 -2.21
CA ALA A 55 -1.22 6.40 -2.25
C ALA A 55 -1.87 6.23 -0.88
N THR A 56 -3.12 5.82 -0.84
CA THR A 56 -3.79 5.38 0.38
C THR A 56 -3.96 3.87 0.35
N LEU A 57 -3.75 3.24 1.50
CA LEU A 57 -3.91 1.81 1.66
C LEU A 57 -4.91 1.53 2.77
N GLN A 58 -5.95 0.77 2.44
CA GLN A 58 -6.88 0.24 3.44
C GLN A 58 -6.26 -0.98 4.12
N MET A 59 -6.09 -0.92 5.45
CA MET A 59 -5.67 -2.06 6.25
C MET A 59 -6.82 -3.05 6.39
N PRO A 60 -6.58 -4.37 6.26
CA PRO A 60 -7.63 -5.36 6.51
C PRO A 60 -8.12 -5.35 7.97
N ASP A 61 -9.38 -5.71 8.22
CA ASP A 61 -9.99 -5.70 9.55
C ASP A 61 -9.43 -6.76 10.53
N TYR A 62 -8.78 -7.81 10.03
CA TYR A 62 -8.37 -8.98 10.83
C TYR A 62 -6.85 -9.13 10.91
N ILE A 63 -6.16 -8.05 11.25
CA ILE A 63 -4.70 -8.02 11.42
C ILE A 63 -4.30 -7.56 12.82
N VAL A 64 -3.08 -7.90 13.22
CA VAL A 64 -2.39 -7.24 14.32
C VAL A 64 -1.98 -5.84 13.84
N PRO A 65 -2.12 -4.79 14.67
CA PRO A 65 -1.67 -3.45 14.33
C PRO A 65 -0.23 -3.44 13.83
N VAL A 66 -0.01 -2.82 12.67
CA VAL A 66 1.30 -2.76 12.03
C VAL A 66 2.05 -1.56 12.61
N PRO A 67 3.25 -1.73 13.18
CA PRO A 67 4.02 -0.61 13.67
C PRO A 67 4.42 0.33 12.52
N GLU A 68 4.40 1.63 12.79
CA GLU A 68 4.82 2.66 11.83
C GLU A 68 6.32 2.47 11.49
N SER A 69 6.61 1.86 10.35
CA SER A 69 8.00 1.53 9.95
C SER A 69 8.23 1.45 8.45
N THR A 70 7.21 1.73 7.61
CA THR A 70 7.21 1.32 6.19
C THR A 70 6.60 2.37 5.25
N ASN A 71 7.06 3.61 5.36
CA ASN A 71 6.62 4.73 4.49
C ASN A 71 5.09 4.94 4.51
N LEU A 72 4.45 4.50 5.59
CA LEU A 72 3.04 4.69 5.85
C LEU A 72 2.93 5.68 6.99
N ASP A 73 2.21 6.75 6.73
CA ASP A 73 1.72 7.70 7.70
C ASP A 73 0.41 7.12 8.25
N CYS A 74 0.51 6.59 9.46
CA CYS A 74 -0.57 6.14 10.32
C CYS A 74 -0.47 6.96 11.61
N SER A 75 -1.50 7.00 12.45
CA SER A 75 -1.45 7.92 13.60
C SER A 75 -0.43 7.52 14.68
N PHE A 76 -0.08 6.22 14.77
CA PHE A 76 0.94 5.65 15.67
C PHE A 76 1.29 4.20 15.29
N SER A 77 0.26 3.43 14.97
CA SER A 77 0.30 2.11 14.34
C SER A 77 -0.82 2.07 13.33
N CYS A 78 -0.67 1.30 12.26
CA CYS A 78 -1.76 1.11 11.32
C CYS A 78 -2.68 0.03 11.90
N ASP A 79 -3.80 0.47 12.47
CA ASP A 79 -4.80 -0.38 13.09
C ASP A 79 -5.62 -1.15 12.03
N PRO A 80 -6.25 -2.28 12.40
CA PRO A 80 -7.16 -2.97 11.49
C PRO A 80 -8.28 -2.04 11.01
N GLY A 81 -8.52 -2.02 9.69
CA GLY A 81 -9.53 -1.15 9.06
C GLY A 81 -9.14 0.33 8.92
N GLU A 82 -7.92 0.72 9.33
CA GLU A 82 -7.41 2.08 9.14
C GLU A 82 -6.92 2.31 7.70
N VAL A 83 -7.08 3.54 7.22
CA VAL A 83 -6.50 3.99 5.95
C VAL A 83 -5.16 4.65 6.20
N ALA A 84 -4.09 3.98 5.79
CA ALA A 84 -2.73 4.50 5.86
C ALA A 84 -2.40 5.37 4.64
N LEU A 85 -1.70 6.49 4.84
CA LEU A 85 -1.24 7.37 3.76
C LEU A 85 0.22 7.10 3.43
N TRP A 86 0.53 6.84 2.17
CA TRP A 86 1.89 6.73 1.65
C TRP A 86 2.23 7.94 0.79
N ILE A 87 3.13 8.78 1.29
CA ILE A 87 3.65 9.94 0.55
C ILE A 87 4.85 9.48 -0.30
N ILE A 88 4.71 9.55 -1.62
CA ILE A 88 5.74 9.13 -2.58
C ILE A 88 6.57 10.33 -3.04
N GLY A 89 5.92 11.49 -3.21
CA GLY A 89 6.57 12.71 -3.70
C GLY A 89 6.54 12.78 -5.22
N ASP A 90 7.68 13.05 -5.84
CA ASP A 90 7.76 13.22 -7.29
C ASP A 90 8.23 11.92 -7.96
N LEU A 91 7.63 11.58 -9.09
CA LEU A 91 7.99 10.43 -9.93
C LEU A 91 8.36 10.90 -11.33
N GLU A 92 9.64 10.73 -11.68
CA GLU A 92 10.17 11.01 -13.01
C GLU A 92 9.60 10.03 -14.07
N PRO A 93 9.65 10.38 -15.37
CA PRO A 93 9.25 9.48 -16.45
C PRO A 93 9.97 8.13 -16.37
N GLY A 94 9.21 7.03 -16.34
CA GLY A 94 9.74 5.67 -16.22
C GLY A 94 10.17 5.27 -14.81
N GLN A 95 10.02 6.14 -13.82
CA GLN A 95 10.35 5.82 -12.43
C GLN A 95 9.24 4.97 -11.79
N SER A 96 9.65 4.09 -10.88
CA SER A 96 8.77 3.33 -10.01
C SER A 96 9.29 3.36 -8.58
N THR A 97 8.38 3.46 -7.62
CA THR A 97 8.69 3.29 -6.21
C THR A 97 7.92 2.10 -5.67
N THR A 98 8.59 1.28 -4.87
CA THR A 98 8.00 0.12 -4.22
C THR A 98 8.05 0.27 -2.71
N ALA A 99 6.95 -0.05 -2.03
CA ALA A 99 6.88 -0.14 -0.58
C ALA A 99 6.41 -1.52 -0.15
N TYR A 100 7.09 -2.08 0.85
CA TYR A 100 6.77 -3.37 1.45
C TYR A 100 6.34 -3.16 2.88
N PHE A 101 5.36 -3.94 3.35
CA PHE A 101 5.12 -4.09 4.78
C PHE A 101 4.63 -5.50 5.06
N SER A 102 4.87 -5.97 6.28
CA SER A 102 4.42 -7.27 6.75
C SER A 102 3.41 -7.08 7.86
N MET A 103 2.35 -7.88 7.84
CA MET A 103 1.30 -7.86 8.84
C MET A 103 0.96 -9.30 9.24
N GLN A 104 0.57 -9.47 10.51
CA GLN A 104 0.12 -10.75 11.02
C GLN A 104 -1.40 -10.79 10.99
N PHE A 105 -1.97 -11.88 10.46
CA PHE A 105 -3.41 -12.09 10.44
C PHE A 105 -3.88 -12.64 11.79
N THR A 106 -4.90 -12.05 12.40
CA THR A 106 -5.46 -12.52 13.68
C THR A 106 -6.54 -13.58 13.50
N GLY A 107 -7.11 -13.68 12.30
CA GLY A 107 -8.28 -14.52 12.01
C GLY A 107 -9.57 -13.73 12.08
N GLY A 108 -10.49 -14.06 11.18
CA GLY A 108 -11.89 -13.61 11.21
C GLY A 108 -12.83 -14.77 11.50
#